data_AF-A0A2G9P2A2-F1
#
_entry.id   AF-A0A2G9P2A2-F1
#
_cell.length_a   1.000
_cell.length_b   1.000
_cell.length_c   1.000
_cell.angle_alpha   90.00
_cell.angle_beta   90.00
_cell.angle_gamma   90.00
#
_symmetry.space_group_name_H-M   'P 1'
#
loop_
_entity.id
_entity.type
_entity.pdbx_description
1 polymer ?
#
loop_
_entity_poly.entity_id
_entity_poly.type
_entity_poly.pdbx_seq_one_letter_code
_entity_poly.pdbx_strand_id
1 'polypeptide(L)'
;FGNQVIHVVTYYDEIKNFQYDIKSKEIIFSMPFKWSADNINQTSVVHEELVIPKTFGDLLVSGFSMYINGIKLSDDIVTIDDFFSDHRVVHFIINQKELQNIYNNHQNQNGMTFLIKPNSDDTQLSSVTSNGQFRILVSWEPKNLHSNSNAIIYFDVIDVFLKNRSIAVNYDFSITQNDKIIFKQSGISSDSKDKQNIAEFTIPDNISGIVQLNFQNLGDNNLASTSIPIVIRNTAYVNYDISIPSWIKNNAGWWADGQIDDETFVQGIQYLIKEGIMKIPSTTSTGTGTNQIPSWIKNNAGWWADGQIDDETFVQGIQYLIKNKILHV
;
A
#
# COMPACT_ATOMS: atom_id res chain seq x y z
N PHE A 1 5.73 4.94 6.54
CA PHE A 1 5.11 6.24 6.26
C PHE A 1 4.44 6.87 7.49
N GLY A 2 4.99 6.65 8.70
CA GLY A 2 4.32 7.12 9.93
C GLY A 2 2.86 6.64 10.03
N ASN A 3 2.06 7.32 10.84
CA ASN A 3 0.63 7.09 10.86
C ASN A 3 0.00 7.70 9.59
N GLN A 4 -0.69 6.87 8.81
CA GLN A 4 -1.51 7.30 7.68
C GLN A 4 -2.98 7.24 8.06
N VAL A 5 -3.77 8.13 7.49
CA VAL A 5 -5.21 8.23 7.77
C VAL A 5 -5.97 7.98 6.48
N ILE A 6 -6.90 7.02 6.52
CA ILE A 6 -7.92 6.84 5.49
C ILE A 6 -9.18 7.52 6.01
N HIS A 7 -9.80 8.35 5.19
CA HIS A 7 -11.11 8.93 5.52
C HIS A 7 -12.21 8.19 4.77
N VAL A 8 -13.34 8.00 5.44
CA VAL A 8 -14.59 7.60 4.80
C VAL A 8 -15.51 8.82 4.79
N VAL A 9 -16.01 9.20 3.62
CA VAL A 9 -17.02 10.24 3.48
C VAL A 9 -18.33 9.56 3.11
N THR A 10 -19.33 9.75 3.97
CA THR A 10 -20.68 9.22 3.77
C THR A 10 -21.63 10.35 3.45
N TYR A 11 -22.56 10.09 2.54
CA TYR A 11 -23.61 11.03 2.14
C TYR A 11 -25.01 10.57 2.58
N TYR A 12 -25.08 9.55 3.44
CA TYR A 12 -26.35 8.99 3.91
C TYR A 12 -26.52 9.13 5.42
N ASP A 13 -25.68 8.49 6.23
CA ASP A 13 -25.76 8.52 7.70
C ASP A 13 -24.39 8.25 8.33
N GLU A 14 -24.22 8.50 9.63
CA GLU A 14 -22.95 8.34 10.34
C GLU A 14 -22.47 6.87 10.37
N ILE A 15 -21.21 6.66 10.03
CA ILE A 15 -20.57 5.33 10.08
C ILE A 15 -20.08 4.97 11.49
N LYS A 16 -19.94 3.67 11.75
CA LYS A 16 -19.44 3.09 13.00
C LYS A 16 -18.51 1.92 12.73
N ASN A 17 -17.66 1.61 13.70
CA ASN A 17 -16.80 0.44 13.72
C ASN A 17 -15.84 0.35 12.51
N PHE A 18 -15.23 1.47 12.12
CA PHE A 18 -14.21 1.47 11.07
C PHE A 18 -12.99 0.63 11.49
N GLN A 19 -12.59 -0.30 10.62
CA GLN A 19 -11.45 -1.17 10.79
C GLN A 19 -10.73 -1.36 9.45
N TYR A 20 -9.41 -1.49 9.51
CA TYR A 20 -8.58 -1.88 8.37
C TYR A 20 -7.71 -3.07 8.77
N ASP A 21 -7.83 -4.19 8.06
CA ASP A 21 -6.97 -5.36 8.23
C ASP A 21 -5.79 -5.29 7.25
N ILE A 22 -4.57 -5.24 7.80
CA ILE A 22 -3.34 -5.10 7.01
C ILE A 22 -3.06 -6.35 6.15
N LYS A 23 -3.42 -7.55 6.63
CA LYS A 23 -3.12 -8.81 5.95
C LYS A 23 -4.07 -9.06 4.79
N SER A 24 -5.37 -8.90 5.01
CA SER A 24 -6.39 -9.09 3.97
C SER A 24 -6.63 -7.84 3.15
N LYS A 25 -6.11 -6.68 3.57
CA LYS A 25 -6.32 -5.36 2.96
C LYS A 25 -7.79 -4.95 2.93
N GLU A 26 -8.57 -5.45 3.89
CA GLU A 26 -10.01 -5.24 3.98
C GLU A 26 -10.31 -4.02 4.85
N ILE A 27 -11.14 -3.12 4.32
CA ILE A 27 -11.75 -2.02 5.07
C ILE A 27 -13.17 -2.45 5.44
N ILE A 28 -13.48 -2.38 6.73
CA ILE A 28 -14.78 -2.76 7.27
C ILE A 28 -15.35 -1.60 8.05
N PHE A 29 -16.62 -1.26 7.82
CA PHE A 29 -17.37 -0.33 8.65
C PHE A 29 -18.87 -0.61 8.55
N SER A 30 -19.67 0.06 9.35
CA SER A 30 -21.13 -0.12 9.39
C SER A 30 -21.85 1.22 9.39
N MET A 31 -23.05 1.27 8.83
CA MET A 31 -23.90 2.46 8.81
C MET A 31 -25.36 2.07 9.08
N PRO A 32 -26.14 2.86 9.83
CA PRO A 32 -27.58 2.67 9.93
C PRO A 32 -28.26 2.69 8.56
N PHE A 33 -29.18 1.76 8.35
CA PHE A 33 -30.01 1.72 7.14
C PHE A 33 -31.27 0.92 7.42
N LYS A 34 -32.42 1.46 7.02
CA LYS A 34 -33.71 0.79 7.17
C LYS A 34 -34.01 -0.04 5.92
N TRP A 35 -33.90 -1.34 6.04
CA TRP A 35 -34.26 -2.28 4.98
C TRP A 35 -35.77 -2.47 4.88
N SER A 36 -36.43 -1.61 4.09
CA SER A 36 -37.84 -1.74 3.73
C SER A 36 -38.07 -1.23 2.31
N ALA A 37 -39.03 -1.82 1.59
CA ALA A 37 -39.37 -1.42 0.22
C ALA A 37 -39.60 0.11 0.09
N ASP A 38 -40.32 0.72 1.03
CA ASP A 38 -40.57 2.16 1.03
C ASP A 38 -39.28 3.00 1.13
N ASN A 39 -38.33 2.59 1.97
CA ASN A 39 -37.08 3.30 2.17
C ASN A 39 -36.16 3.17 0.93
N ILE A 40 -36.09 1.96 0.36
CA ILE A 40 -35.31 1.70 -0.86
C ILE A 40 -35.87 2.50 -2.03
N ASN A 41 -37.20 2.52 -2.20
CA ASN A 41 -37.84 3.28 -3.27
C ASN A 41 -37.62 4.81 -3.16
N GLN A 42 -37.44 5.32 -1.94
CA GLN A 42 -37.13 6.74 -1.69
C GLN A 42 -35.62 7.05 -1.75
N THR A 43 -34.76 6.05 -1.59
CA THR A 43 -33.30 6.22 -1.63
C THR A 43 -32.82 6.09 -3.07
N SER A 44 -32.41 7.19 -3.71
CA SER A 44 -31.91 7.13 -5.09
C SER A 44 -30.56 6.39 -5.19
N VAL A 45 -29.61 6.75 -4.33
CA VAL A 45 -28.30 6.10 -4.19
C VAL A 45 -27.86 6.17 -2.72
N VAL A 46 -27.04 5.21 -2.31
CA VAL A 46 -26.13 5.37 -1.17
C VAL A 46 -24.74 5.62 -1.74
N HIS A 47 -24.13 6.73 -1.37
CA HIS A 47 -22.82 7.13 -1.86
C HIS A 47 -21.83 7.18 -0.70
N GLU A 48 -20.76 6.41 -0.84
CA GLU A 48 -19.63 6.37 0.07
C GLU A 48 -18.35 6.69 -0.70
N GLU A 49 -17.40 7.34 -0.05
CA GLU A 49 -16.08 7.64 -0.61
C GLU A 49 -14.97 7.18 0.34
N LEU A 50 -13.95 6.53 -0.21
CA LEU A 50 -12.68 6.32 0.49
C LEU A 50 -11.66 7.34 0.01
N VAL A 51 -11.20 8.18 0.92
CA VAL A 51 -10.09 9.10 0.68
C VAL A 51 -8.81 8.44 1.17
N ILE A 52 -7.97 8.03 0.23
CA ILE A 52 -6.78 7.21 0.47
C ILE A 52 -5.55 8.04 0.11
N PRO A 53 -4.61 8.28 1.05
CA PRO A 53 -3.36 8.97 0.71
C PRO A 53 -2.62 8.22 -0.40
N LYS A 54 -2.03 8.94 -1.37
CA LYS A 54 -1.20 8.32 -2.43
C LYS A 54 0.11 7.70 -1.91
N THR A 55 0.32 7.77 -0.61
CA THR A 55 1.41 7.09 0.11
C THR A 55 0.97 5.76 0.74
N PHE A 56 -0.33 5.42 0.70
CA PHE A 56 -0.89 4.20 1.28
C PHE A 56 -0.82 3.05 0.26
N GLY A 57 0.37 2.47 0.10
CA GLY A 57 0.69 1.56 -1.01
C GLY A 57 -0.26 0.36 -1.18
N ASP A 58 -0.79 -0.20 -0.10
CA ASP A 58 -1.65 -1.39 -0.16
C ASP A 58 -2.99 -1.17 -0.85
N LEU A 59 -3.43 0.07 -0.99
CA LEU A 59 -4.70 0.45 -1.61
C LEU A 59 -4.51 1.28 -2.90
N LEU A 60 -3.28 1.33 -3.42
CA LEU A 60 -2.96 1.92 -4.71
C LEU A 60 -3.09 0.90 -5.84
N VAL A 61 -4.31 0.38 -5.99
CA VAL A 61 -4.68 -0.65 -6.95
C VAL A 61 -5.61 -0.11 -8.03
N SER A 62 -5.71 -0.81 -9.15
CA SER A 62 -6.59 -0.41 -10.27
C SER A 62 -8.08 -0.71 -10.04
N GLY A 63 -8.45 -1.41 -8.96
CA GLY A 63 -9.85 -1.72 -8.70
C GLY A 63 -10.15 -2.19 -7.28
N PHE A 64 -11.41 -2.02 -6.89
CA PHE A 64 -11.96 -2.46 -5.62
C PHE A 64 -13.26 -3.22 -5.84
N SER A 65 -13.55 -4.15 -4.94
CA SER A 65 -14.89 -4.73 -4.80
C SER A 65 -15.48 -4.33 -3.46
N MET A 66 -16.79 -4.10 -3.47
CA MET A 66 -17.58 -3.80 -2.28
C MET A 66 -18.57 -4.93 -2.01
N TYR A 67 -18.73 -5.25 -0.73
CA TYR A 67 -19.73 -6.14 -0.20
C TYR A 67 -20.57 -5.36 0.81
N ILE A 68 -21.88 -5.55 0.74
CA ILE A 68 -22.79 -5.08 1.79
C ILE A 68 -23.48 -6.29 2.39
N ASN A 69 -23.37 -6.43 3.70
CA ASN A 69 -24.05 -7.51 4.43
C ASN A 69 -23.70 -8.91 3.89
N GLY A 70 -22.44 -9.08 3.44
CA GLY A 70 -21.92 -10.30 2.85
C GLY A 70 -22.23 -10.52 1.36
N ILE A 71 -23.02 -9.64 0.73
CA ILE A 71 -23.37 -9.74 -0.70
C ILE A 71 -22.41 -8.88 -1.52
N LYS A 72 -21.71 -9.49 -2.48
CA LYS A 72 -20.86 -8.76 -3.43
C LYS A 72 -21.74 -7.92 -4.36
N LEU A 73 -21.40 -6.65 -4.53
CA LEU A 73 -22.05 -5.76 -5.50
C LEU A 73 -21.32 -5.79 -6.85
N SER A 74 -21.95 -5.23 -7.88
CA SER A 74 -21.31 -5.06 -9.19
C SER A 74 -20.05 -4.19 -9.07
N ASP A 75 -18.96 -4.54 -9.76
CA ASP A 75 -17.75 -3.71 -9.75
C ASP A 75 -18.00 -2.35 -10.47
N ASP A 76 -19.06 -2.22 -11.28
CA ASP A 76 -19.47 -0.97 -11.96
C ASP A 76 -19.94 0.14 -11.01
N ILE A 77 -20.22 -0.17 -9.74
CA ILE A 77 -20.57 0.87 -8.74
C ILE A 77 -19.33 1.62 -8.23
N VAL A 78 -18.13 1.17 -8.61
CA VAL A 78 -16.86 1.73 -8.13
C VAL A 78 -16.28 2.65 -9.17
N THR A 79 -15.90 3.86 -8.76
CA THR A 79 -15.13 4.78 -9.61
C THR A 79 -13.94 5.30 -8.82
N ILE A 80 -12.75 5.14 -9.39
CA ILE A 80 -11.52 5.70 -8.85
C ILE A 80 -11.32 7.08 -9.45
N ASP A 81 -11.20 8.09 -8.59
CA ASP A 81 -10.80 9.44 -8.94
C ASP A 81 -9.41 9.77 -8.35
N ASP A 82 -8.43 9.87 -9.25
CA ASP A 82 -7.05 10.24 -8.94
C ASP A 82 -6.73 11.70 -9.30
N PHE A 83 -7.74 12.56 -9.46
CA PHE A 83 -7.57 13.98 -9.81
C PHE A 83 -6.68 14.73 -8.80
N PHE A 84 -6.76 14.38 -7.51
CA PHE A 84 -5.97 15.03 -6.46
C PHE A 84 -4.49 14.58 -6.48
N SER A 85 -3.62 15.46 -5.99
CA SER A 85 -2.16 15.25 -6.04
C SER A 85 -1.63 14.39 -4.88
N ASP A 86 -2.22 14.49 -3.70
CA ASP A 86 -1.76 13.87 -2.45
C ASP A 86 -2.60 12.67 -2.00
N HIS A 87 -3.84 12.55 -2.48
CA HIS A 87 -4.75 11.45 -2.20
C HIS A 87 -5.50 11.01 -3.46
N ARG A 88 -6.15 9.85 -3.38
CA ARG A 88 -7.16 9.40 -4.34
C ARG A 88 -8.48 9.24 -3.62
N VAL A 89 -9.56 9.42 -4.37
CA VAL A 89 -10.91 9.20 -3.89
C VAL A 89 -11.49 8.01 -4.63
N VAL A 90 -12.02 7.04 -3.90
CA VAL A 90 -12.73 5.89 -4.48
C VAL A 90 -14.20 6.05 -4.16
N HIS A 91 -15.01 6.35 -5.16
CA HIS A 91 -16.45 6.51 -5.05
C HIS A 91 -17.14 5.16 -5.18
N PHE A 92 -18.09 4.90 -4.29
CA PHE A 92 -18.97 3.74 -4.31
C PHE A 92 -20.41 4.23 -4.39
N ILE A 93 -21.04 4.08 -5.56
CA ILE A 93 -22.39 4.56 -5.84
C ILE A 93 -23.35 3.37 -5.89
N ILE A 94 -23.95 3.06 -4.75
CA ILE A 94 -24.88 1.94 -4.61
C ILE A 94 -26.27 2.40 -5.06
N ASN A 95 -26.65 2.02 -6.27
CA ASN A 95 -27.95 2.38 -6.84
C ASN A 95 -29.10 1.51 -6.28
N GLN A 96 -30.34 1.92 -6.56
CA GLN A 96 -31.55 1.20 -6.14
C GLN A 96 -31.59 -0.28 -6.54
N LYS A 97 -31.06 -0.64 -7.71
CA LYS A 97 -31.03 -2.04 -8.16
C LYS A 97 -30.15 -2.89 -7.23
N GLU A 98 -28.99 -2.39 -6.84
CA GLU A 98 -28.12 -3.06 -5.86
C GLU A 98 -28.75 -3.11 -4.47
N LEU A 99 -29.40 -2.03 -4.02
CA LEU A 99 -30.15 -2.03 -2.75
C LEU A 99 -31.25 -3.09 -2.73
N GLN A 100 -32.00 -3.22 -3.83
CA GLN A 100 -33.05 -4.23 -3.97
C GLN A 100 -32.46 -5.65 -4.03
N ASN A 101 -31.30 -5.82 -4.68
CA ASN A 101 -30.56 -7.08 -4.70
C ASN A 101 -30.17 -7.52 -3.29
N ILE A 102 -29.63 -6.61 -2.47
CA ILE A 102 -29.28 -6.90 -1.06
C ILE A 102 -30.54 -7.27 -0.28
N TYR A 103 -31.61 -6.48 -0.40
CA TYR A 103 -32.87 -6.69 0.33
C TYR A 103 -33.52 -8.05 0.03
N ASN A 104 -33.48 -8.49 -1.23
CA ASN A 104 -34.08 -9.75 -1.65
C ASN A 104 -33.30 -10.99 -1.18
N ASN A 105 -31.98 -10.86 -1.03
CA ASN A 105 -31.09 -11.98 -0.72
C ASN A 105 -30.74 -12.10 0.79
N HIS A 106 -31.02 -11.08 1.59
CA HIS A 106 -30.82 -11.12 3.04
C HIS A 106 -31.91 -10.32 3.78
N GLN A 107 -32.96 -11.02 4.22
CA GLN A 107 -34.01 -10.42 5.04
C GLN A 107 -33.56 -10.31 6.51
N ASN A 108 -33.93 -9.20 7.17
CA ASN A 108 -33.69 -8.89 8.59
C ASN A 108 -32.26 -8.51 8.98
N GLN A 109 -31.75 -7.42 8.42
CA GLN A 109 -30.48 -6.82 8.84
C GLN A 109 -30.70 -5.49 9.56
N ASN A 110 -29.88 -5.22 10.58
CA ASN A 110 -29.79 -3.91 11.21
C ASN A 110 -28.68 -3.12 10.52
N GLY A 111 -29.06 -2.26 9.56
CA GLY A 111 -28.13 -1.41 8.84
C GLY A 111 -27.32 -2.10 7.73
N MET A 112 -26.29 -1.40 7.29
CA MET A 112 -25.35 -1.80 6.24
C MET A 112 -23.99 -2.07 6.87
N THR A 113 -23.44 -3.26 6.66
CA THR A 113 -22.05 -3.58 6.96
C THR A 113 -21.29 -3.62 5.65
N PHE A 114 -20.35 -2.69 5.48
CA PHE A 114 -19.51 -2.57 4.31
C PHE A 114 -18.23 -3.37 4.53
N LEU A 115 -17.84 -4.13 3.51
CA LEU A 115 -16.50 -4.68 3.36
C LEU A 115 -15.98 -4.27 1.98
N ILE A 116 -14.87 -3.56 1.96
CA ILE A 116 -14.21 -3.08 0.75
C ILE A 116 -12.81 -3.69 0.70
N LYS A 117 -12.42 -4.19 -0.46
CA LYS A 117 -11.05 -4.68 -0.68
C LYS A 117 -10.58 -4.50 -2.11
N PRO A 118 -9.26 -4.44 -2.34
CA PRO A 118 -8.68 -4.60 -3.66
C PRO A 118 -9.23 -5.83 -4.39
N ASN A 119 -9.55 -5.70 -5.67
CA ASN A 119 -9.93 -6.82 -6.54
C ASN A 119 -8.94 -7.05 -7.69
N SER A 120 -7.86 -6.27 -7.70
CA SER A 120 -6.77 -6.32 -8.66
C SER A 120 -5.45 -6.12 -7.93
N ASP A 121 -4.42 -6.81 -8.39
CA ASP A 121 -3.04 -6.65 -7.95
C ASP A 121 -2.25 -5.64 -8.78
N ASP A 122 -2.89 -5.06 -9.80
CA ASP A 122 -2.25 -4.13 -10.72
C ASP A 122 -2.08 -2.75 -10.07
N THR A 123 -0.81 -2.35 -9.97
CA THR A 123 -0.37 -1.07 -9.41
C THR A 123 -0.33 -0.03 -10.51
N GLN A 124 -1.49 0.30 -11.06
CA GLN A 124 -1.62 1.43 -11.95
C GLN A 124 -1.97 2.67 -11.13
N LEU A 125 -1.04 3.62 -11.09
CA LEU A 125 -1.28 4.94 -10.53
C LEU A 125 -1.71 5.89 -11.62
N SER A 126 -2.53 6.87 -11.26
CA SER A 126 -2.79 7.98 -12.15
C SER A 126 -2.74 9.33 -11.46
N SER A 127 -2.58 10.37 -12.25
CA SER A 127 -2.73 11.75 -11.80
C SER A 127 -3.10 12.64 -12.98
N VAL A 128 -3.84 13.71 -12.70
CA VAL A 128 -4.18 14.74 -13.67
C VAL A 128 -3.22 15.92 -13.49
N THR A 129 -2.81 16.49 -14.62
CA THR A 129 -1.98 17.69 -14.68
C THR A 129 -2.66 18.89 -14.02
N SER A 130 -1.89 19.83 -13.47
CA SER A 130 -2.39 21.01 -12.76
C SER A 130 -3.31 21.91 -13.59
N ASN A 131 -3.19 21.90 -14.93
CA ASN A 131 -4.10 22.61 -15.83
C ASN A 131 -5.36 21.79 -16.19
N GLY A 132 -5.50 20.56 -15.68
CA GLY A 132 -6.63 19.66 -15.89
C GLY A 132 -6.67 18.96 -17.26
N GLN A 133 -5.70 19.21 -18.14
CA GLN A 133 -5.80 18.79 -19.54
C GLN A 133 -5.43 17.32 -19.75
N PHE A 134 -4.31 16.89 -19.17
CA PHE A 134 -3.77 15.55 -19.36
C PHE A 134 -3.89 14.71 -18.09
N ARG A 135 -4.26 13.45 -18.25
CA ARG A 135 -4.14 12.38 -17.26
C ARG A 135 -2.94 11.52 -17.61
N ILE A 136 -2.08 11.28 -16.63
CA ILE A 136 -0.96 10.37 -16.72
C ILE A 136 -1.35 9.07 -16.06
N LEU A 137 -1.24 7.96 -16.77
CA LEU A 137 -1.30 6.61 -16.21
C LEU A 137 0.12 6.11 -16.07
N VAL A 138 0.47 5.53 -14.93
CA VAL A 138 1.80 5.02 -14.64
C VAL A 138 1.70 3.60 -14.07
N SER A 139 2.57 2.73 -14.54
CA SER A 139 2.91 1.46 -13.92
C SER A 139 4.42 1.25 -13.96
N TRP A 140 4.94 0.23 -13.29
CA TRP A 140 6.38 -0.04 -13.26
C TRP A 140 6.71 -1.52 -13.11
N GLU A 141 7.91 -1.87 -13.55
CA GLU A 141 8.51 -3.20 -13.37
C GLU A 141 9.93 -3.05 -12.80
N PRO A 142 10.33 -3.84 -11.78
CA PRO A 142 9.54 -4.86 -11.06
C PRO A 142 8.50 -4.23 -10.12
N LYS A 143 7.39 -4.95 -9.83
CA LYS A 143 6.30 -4.49 -8.94
C LYS A 143 6.81 -3.92 -7.61
N ASN A 144 7.84 -4.56 -7.04
CA ASN A 144 8.57 -4.05 -5.87
C ASN A 144 9.88 -3.40 -6.31
N LEU A 145 9.97 -2.08 -6.17
CA LEU A 145 11.17 -1.33 -6.50
C LEU A 145 12.16 -1.35 -5.34
N HIS A 146 13.44 -1.52 -5.66
CA HIS A 146 14.51 -1.64 -4.68
C HIS A 146 15.69 -0.74 -5.06
N SER A 147 16.48 -0.27 -4.09
CA SER A 147 17.73 0.44 -4.38
C SER A 147 18.68 -0.47 -5.15
N ASN A 148 19.70 0.07 -5.82
CA ASN A 148 20.68 -0.73 -6.57
C ASN A 148 20.07 -1.77 -7.54
N SER A 149 18.89 -1.50 -8.11
CA SER A 149 18.23 -2.37 -9.08
C SER A 149 17.81 -1.58 -10.31
N ASN A 150 17.58 -2.29 -11.42
CA ASN A 150 16.98 -1.67 -12.59
C ASN A 150 15.46 -1.59 -12.40
N ALA A 151 14.88 -0.54 -12.94
CA ALA A 151 13.45 -0.32 -12.96
C ALA A 151 13.03 0.29 -14.30
N ILE A 152 11.83 -0.08 -14.72
CA ILE A 152 11.18 0.42 -15.91
C ILE A 152 9.88 1.09 -15.46
N ILE A 153 9.73 2.38 -15.78
CA ILE A 153 8.47 3.09 -15.62
C ILE A 153 7.76 3.09 -16.96
N TYR A 154 6.54 2.57 -16.98
CA TYR A 154 5.63 2.67 -18.11
C TYR A 154 4.65 3.80 -17.86
N PHE A 155 4.38 4.61 -18.87
CA PHE A 155 3.37 5.64 -18.75
C PHE A 155 2.64 5.94 -20.04
N ASP A 156 1.39 6.37 -19.88
CA ASP A 156 0.52 6.84 -20.97
C ASP A 156 0.05 8.27 -20.67
N VAL A 157 0.02 9.10 -21.70
CA VAL A 157 -0.50 10.46 -21.63
C VAL A 157 -1.83 10.50 -22.34
N ILE A 158 -2.89 10.82 -21.60
CA ILE A 158 -4.25 10.82 -22.08
C ILE A 158 -4.81 12.24 -21.98
N ASP A 159 -5.47 12.72 -23.03
CA ASP A 159 -6.25 13.96 -22.94
C ASP A 159 -7.62 13.67 -22.31
N VAL A 160 -7.93 14.35 -21.19
CA VAL A 160 -9.14 14.14 -20.39
C VAL A 160 -10.40 14.48 -21.19
N PHE A 161 -10.32 15.43 -22.12
CA PHE A 161 -11.46 15.88 -22.91
C PHE A 161 -11.68 15.04 -24.18
N LEU A 162 -10.68 14.28 -24.62
CA LEU A 162 -10.74 13.46 -25.83
C LEU A 162 -11.09 11.98 -25.58
N LYS A 163 -12.10 11.73 -24.72
CA LYS A 163 -12.63 10.38 -24.42
C LYS A 163 -11.55 9.35 -24.05
N ASN A 164 -10.61 9.75 -23.20
CA ASN A 164 -9.52 8.91 -22.71
C ASN A 164 -8.63 8.31 -23.83
N ARG A 165 -8.33 9.10 -24.88
CA ARG A 165 -7.42 8.68 -25.94
C ARG A 165 -5.97 9.06 -25.59
N SER A 166 -5.03 8.12 -25.76
CA SER A 166 -3.59 8.41 -25.74
C SER A 166 -3.24 9.47 -26.78
N ILE A 167 -2.38 10.42 -26.41
CA ILE A 167 -2.00 11.55 -27.27
C ILE A 167 -0.48 11.69 -27.36
N ALA A 168 0.00 12.15 -28.51
CA ALA A 168 1.39 12.47 -28.74
C ALA A 168 1.66 13.94 -28.44
N VAL A 169 2.37 14.20 -27.34
CA VAL A 169 2.76 15.54 -26.89
C VAL A 169 4.19 15.52 -26.37
N ASN A 170 4.89 16.66 -26.45
CA ASN A 170 6.16 16.83 -25.78
C ASN A 170 5.99 16.63 -24.26
N TYR A 171 6.99 16.08 -23.59
CA TYR A 171 7.02 15.96 -22.14
C TYR A 171 8.46 16.07 -21.61
N ASP A 172 8.58 16.56 -20.38
CA ASP A 172 9.78 16.45 -19.55
C ASP A 172 9.48 15.54 -18.36
N PHE A 173 10.14 14.40 -18.29
CA PHE A 173 10.01 13.43 -17.21
C PHE A 173 11.25 13.47 -16.31
N SER A 174 11.03 13.43 -14.99
CA SER A 174 12.12 13.29 -14.04
C SER A 174 11.72 12.51 -12.80
N ILE A 175 12.68 11.77 -12.25
CA ILE A 175 12.53 11.09 -10.96
C ILE A 175 13.32 11.88 -9.94
N THR A 176 12.69 12.29 -8.84
CA THR A 176 13.33 13.12 -7.81
C THR A 176 13.08 12.59 -6.40
N GLN A 177 14.06 12.75 -5.52
CA GLN A 177 13.91 12.54 -4.08
C GLN A 177 14.48 13.74 -3.33
N ASN A 178 13.70 14.33 -2.42
CA ASN A 178 14.10 15.52 -1.65
C ASN A 178 14.69 16.63 -2.56
N ASP A 179 13.96 16.94 -3.64
CA ASP A 179 14.34 17.90 -4.69
C ASP A 179 15.61 17.58 -5.49
N LYS A 180 16.29 16.46 -5.20
CA LYS A 180 17.42 15.97 -5.98
C LYS A 180 16.93 15.10 -7.13
N ILE A 181 17.44 15.38 -8.32
CA ILE A 181 17.16 14.63 -9.53
C ILE A 181 17.97 13.33 -9.53
N ILE A 182 17.27 12.22 -9.73
CA ILE A 182 17.83 10.87 -9.87
C ILE A 182 17.90 10.49 -11.35
N PHE A 183 16.85 10.80 -12.11
CA PHE A 183 16.73 10.48 -13.52
C PHE A 183 15.99 11.59 -14.26
N LYS A 184 16.32 11.80 -15.54
CA LYS A 184 15.63 12.73 -16.45
C LYS A 184 15.59 12.17 -17.86
N GLN A 185 14.46 12.37 -18.52
CA GLN A 185 14.34 12.21 -19.96
C GLN A 185 13.27 13.17 -20.49
N SER A 186 13.36 13.52 -21.77
CA SER A 186 12.35 14.29 -22.47
C SER A 186 12.04 13.63 -23.79
N GLY A 187 10.84 13.81 -24.32
CA GLY A 187 10.44 13.20 -25.58
C GLY A 187 9.04 13.57 -26.01
N ILE A 188 8.52 12.81 -26.97
CA ILE A 188 7.12 12.90 -27.42
C ILE A 188 6.43 11.62 -26.98
N SER A 189 5.27 11.74 -26.33
CA SER A 189 4.48 10.57 -25.90
C SER A 189 3.87 9.84 -27.10
N SER A 190 3.52 8.57 -26.94
CA SER A 190 2.78 7.81 -27.95
C SER A 190 1.28 8.10 -27.91
N ASP A 191 0.67 8.20 -29.10
CA ASP A 191 -0.78 8.23 -29.30
C ASP A 191 -1.38 6.84 -29.61
N SER A 192 -0.56 5.79 -29.55
CA SER A 192 -0.98 4.39 -29.74
C SER A 192 -1.56 3.83 -28.44
N LYS A 193 -2.56 2.95 -28.56
CA LYS A 193 -3.07 2.17 -27.42
C LYS A 193 -2.21 0.96 -27.07
N ASP A 194 -1.41 0.49 -28.02
CA ASP A 194 -0.64 -0.75 -27.90
C ASP A 194 0.84 -0.50 -27.58
N LYS A 195 1.24 0.77 -27.41
CA LYS A 195 2.62 1.17 -27.16
C LYS A 195 2.69 2.21 -26.04
N GLN A 196 3.12 1.76 -24.87
CA GLN A 196 3.37 2.64 -23.74
C GLN A 196 4.69 3.39 -23.90
N ASN A 197 4.79 4.53 -23.24
CA ASN A 197 6.06 5.25 -23.11
C ASN A 197 6.88 4.59 -21.99
N ILE A 198 8.19 4.62 -22.14
CA ILE A 198 9.11 3.89 -21.25
C ILE A 198 10.17 4.87 -20.72
N ALA A 199 10.46 4.77 -19.43
CA ALA A 199 11.64 5.33 -18.80
C ALA A 199 12.39 4.23 -18.05
N GLU A 200 13.54 3.82 -18.59
CA GLU A 200 14.41 2.83 -17.95
C GLU A 200 15.47 3.55 -17.13
N PHE A 201 15.65 3.15 -15.88
CA PHE A 201 16.67 3.73 -15.02
C PHE A 201 17.20 2.71 -14.01
N THR A 202 18.44 2.91 -13.59
CA THR A 202 19.04 2.19 -12.46
C THR A 202 18.80 3.02 -11.21
N ILE A 203 18.16 2.41 -10.22
CA ILE A 203 17.95 3.02 -8.91
C ILE A 203 19.30 2.98 -8.17
N PRO A 204 19.87 4.12 -7.75
CA PRO A 204 21.10 4.12 -6.97
C PRO A 204 20.92 3.44 -5.59
N ASP A 205 22.00 2.93 -5.02
CA ASP A 205 22.02 2.22 -3.72
C ASP A 205 21.56 3.08 -2.54
N ASN A 206 21.81 4.39 -2.61
CA ASN A 206 21.45 5.36 -1.58
C ASN A 206 20.01 5.91 -1.71
N ILE A 207 19.27 5.53 -2.74
CA ILE A 207 17.89 5.98 -2.96
C ILE A 207 16.92 4.97 -2.37
N SER A 208 16.24 5.35 -1.29
CA SER A 208 15.15 4.54 -0.69
C SER A 208 14.11 5.45 -0.05
N GLY A 209 12.91 4.95 0.17
CA GLY A 209 11.75 5.73 0.59
C GLY A 209 10.98 6.31 -0.60
N ILE A 210 10.39 7.49 -0.39
CA ILE A 210 9.53 8.14 -1.37
C ILE A 210 10.37 8.80 -2.45
N VAL A 211 9.99 8.58 -3.69
CA VAL A 211 10.48 9.26 -4.89
C VAL A 211 9.28 9.79 -5.67
N GLN A 212 9.47 10.93 -6.32
CA GLN A 212 8.44 11.55 -7.16
C GLN A 212 8.75 11.27 -8.62
N LEU A 213 7.75 10.77 -9.34
CA LEU A 213 7.71 10.72 -10.79
C LEU A 213 7.08 12.01 -11.28
N ASN A 214 7.89 12.94 -11.78
CA ASN A 214 7.43 14.26 -12.22
C ASN A 214 7.27 14.27 -13.73
N PHE A 215 6.12 14.75 -14.19
CA PHE A 215 5.82 15.03 -15.59
C PHE A 215 5.59 16.53 -15.72
N GLN A 216 6.33 17.19 -16.59
CA GLN A 216 6.33 18.64 -16.76
C GLN A 216 6.27 19.00 -18.25
N ASN A 217 5.89 20.24 -18.53
CA ASN A 217 5.88 20.82 -19.87
C ASN A 217 5.12 19.95 -20.90
N LEU A 218 4.05 19.27 -20.47
CA LEU A 218 3.27 18.44 -21.39
C LEU A 218 2.62 19.30 -22.47
N GLY A 219 2.89 18.99 -23.73
CA GLY A 219 2.41 19.79 -24.87
C GLY A 219 2.96 21.21 -24.86
N ASP A 220 4.21 21.40 -24.45
CA ASP A 220 4.90 22.69 -24.35
C ASP A 220 4.22 23.70 -23.40
N ASN A 221 3.47 23.20 -22.42
CA ASN A 221 2.76 24.01 -21.43
C ASN A 221 3.31 23.76 -20.02
N ASN A 222 3.91 24.78 -19.41
CA ASN A 222 4.49 24.69 -18.06
C ASN A 222 3.46 24.47 -16.94
N LEU A 223 2.18 24.76 -17.19
CA LEU A 223 1.08 24.46 -16.27
C LEU A 223 0.52 23.04 -16.46
N ALA A 224 0.93 22.34 -17.51
CA ALA A 224 0.62 20.94 -17.72
C ALA A 224 1.66 20.08 -17.00
N SER A 225 1.57 20.03 -15.67
CA SER A 225 2.52 19.32 -14.82
C SER A 225 1.84 18.49 -13.74
N THR A 226 2.42 17.37 -13.35
CA THR A 226 1.99 16.56 -12.20
C THR A 226 3.13 15.74 -11.62
N SER A 227 2.97 15.26 -10.39
CA SER A 227 3.89 14.37 -9.72
C SER A 227 3.15 13.18 -9.10
N ILE A 228 3.70 11.98 -9.29
CA ILE A 228 3.18 10.74 -8.72
C ILE A 228 4.22 10.17 -7.75
N PRO A 229 3.90 10.03 -6.44
CA PRO A 229 4.82 9.43 -5.49
C PRO A 229 4.86 7.91 -5.68
N ILE A 230 6.06 7.34 -5.70
CA ILE A 230 6.30 5.89 -5.64
C ILE A 230 7.26 5.56 -4.51
N VAL A 231 7.33 4.28 -4.15
CA VAL A 231 8.15 3.79 -3.03
C VAL A 231 9.28 2.91 -3.56
N ILE A 232 10.51 3.25 -3.18
CA ILE A 232 11.70 2.43 -3.40
C ILE A 232 12.16 1.87 -2.07
N ARG A 233 12.34 0.55 -1.99
CA ARG A 233 12.83 -0.12 -0.78
C ARG A 233 14.35 -0.20 -0.77
N ASN A 234 15.00 -0.08 0.37
CA ASN A 234 16.47 -0.09 0.45
C ASN A 234 17.06 -1.49 0.20
N THR A 235 18.02 -1.68 -0.73
CA THR A 235 18.75 -2.96 -0.93
C THR A 235 19.63 -3.41 0.21
N ALA A 236 20.01 -2.55 1.15
CA ALA A 236 20.56 -3.00 2.43
C ALA A 236 19.56 -3.88 3.20
N TYR A 237 18.28 -3.91 2.78
CA TYR A 237 17.15 -4.59 3.38
C TYR A 237 16.24 -5.24 2.32
N VAL A 238 16.79 -5.99 1.35
CA VAL A 238 15.96 -6.79 0.44
C VAL A 238 16.37 -8.26 0.48
N ASN A 239 15.46 -9.03 1.08
CA ASN A 239 15.16 -10.43 0.83
C ASN A 239 16.32 -11.44 0.92
N TYR A 240 16.60 -11.87 2.15
CA TYR A 240 16.28 -13.28 2.38
C TYR A 240 14.80 -13.32 2.72
N ASP A 241 14.00 -14.19 2.10
CA ASP A 241 12.68 -14.52 2.63
C ASP A 241 12.85 -14.77 4.13
N ILE A 242 12.34 -13.85 4.96
CA ILE A 242 12.24 -14.05 6.39
C ILE A 242 11.17 -15.13 6.55
N SER A 243 11.62 -16.38 6.41
CA SER A 243 10.81 -17.56 6.63
C SER A 243 11.12 -17.98 8.05
N ILE A 244 10.24 -17.61 8.98
CA ILE A 244 10.28 -18.09 10.34
C ILE A 244 9.12 -19.06 10.51
N PRO A 245 9.38 -20.36 10.71
CA PRO A 245 8.32 -21.30 10.99
C PRO A 245 7.49 -20.85 12.20
N SER A 246 6.15 -20.88 12.09
CA SER A 246 5.27 -20.34 13.14
C SER A 246 5.47 -20.96 14.52
N TRP A 247 6.01 -22.19 14.61
CA TRP A 247 6.32 -22.85 15.87
C TRP A 247 7.40 -22.14 16.70
N ILE A 248 8.23 -21.29 16.07
CA ILE A 248 9.27 -20.50 16.73
C ILE A 248 8.68 -19.42 17.64
N LYS A 249 7.47 -18.93 17.31
CA LYS A 249 6.78 -17.88 18.07
C LYS A 249 6.50 -18.28 19.51
N ASN A 250 6.32 -19.58 19.78
CA ASN A 250 6.14 -20.11 21.13
C ASN A 250 7.35 -19.84 22.03
N ASN A 251 8.57 -19.95 21.48
CA ASN A 251 9.79 -19.68 22.23
C ASN A 251 9.92 -18.20 22.61
N ALA A 252 9.46 -17.30 21.72
CA ALA A 252 9.40 -15.86 22.02
C ALA A 252 8.36 -15.53 23.09
N GLY A 253 7.20 -16.20 23.08
CA GLY A 253 6.19 -16.08 24.12
C GLY A 253 6.71 -16.55 25.49
N TRP A 254 7.33 -17.73 25.55
CA TRP A 254 7.94 -18.23 26.79
C TRP A 254 9.04 -17.32 27.33
N TRP A 255 9.79 -16.65 26.45
CA TRP A 255 10.79 -15.67 26.88
C TRP A 255 10.15 -14.41 27.45
N ALA A 256 9.14 -13.86 26.77
CA ALA A 256 8.40 -12.69 27.21
C ALA A 256 7.73 -12.90 28.58
N ASP A 257 7.15 -14.09 28.80
CA ASP A 257 6.52 -14.49 30.06
C ASP A 257 7.52 -14.86 31.17
N GLY A 258 8.82 -14.86 30.88
CA GLY A 258 9.88 -15.20 31.84
C GLY A 258 10.00 -16.69 32.15
N GLN A 259 9.40 -17.56 31.33
CA GLN A 259 9.51 -19.02 31.45
C GLN A 259 10.85 -19.55 30.94
N ILE A 260 11.50 -18.83 30.02
CA ILE A 260 12.91 -19.04 29.64
C ILE A 260 13.72 -17.77 29.89
N ASP A 261 14.99 -17.95 30.27
CA ASP A 261 15.90 -16.84 30.53
C ASP A 261 16.51 -16.26 29.23
N ASP A 262 17.14 -15.09 29.37
CA ASP A 262 17.72 -14.35 28.25
C ASP A 262 18.84 -15.14 27.55
N GLU A 263 19.64 -15.91 28.30
CA GLU A 263 20.73 -16.72 27.74
C GLU A 263 20.18 -17.87 26.89
N THR A 264 19.18 -18.60 27.39
CA THR A 264 18.51 -19.70 26.69
C THR A 264 17.84 -19.21 25.41
N PHE A 265 17.16 -18.04 25.46
CA PHE A 265 16.53 -17.45 24.30
C PHE A 265 17.56 -17.05 23.23
N VAL A 266 18.64 -16.37 23.61
CA VAL A 266 19.71 -15.96 22.68
C VAL A 266 20.36 -17.17 22.03
N GLN A 267 20.72 -18.21 22.79
CA GLN A 267 21.28 -19.45 22.25
C GLN A 267 20.32 -20.14 21.28
N GLY A 268 19.01 -20.15 21.59
CA GLY A 268 17.97 -20.68 20.70
C GLY A 268 17.93 -19.93 19.36
N ILE A 269 17.92 -18.60 19.37
CA ILE A 269 17.93 -17.80 18.15
C ILE A 269 19.24 -18.01 17.35
N GLN A 270 20.39 -18.05 18.02
CA GLN A 270 21.68 -18.32 17.35
C GLN A 270 21.68 -19.68 16.66
N TYR A 271 21.18 -20.73 17.33
CA TYR A 271 21.05 -22.06 16.75
C TYR A 271 20.13 -22.06 15.52
N LEU A 272 18.96 -21.41 15.63
CA LEU A 272 18.00 -21.33 14.53
C LEU A 272 18.57 -20.62 13.30
N ILE A 273 19.42 -19.61 13.50
CA ILE A 273 20.12 -18.91 12.42
C ILE A 273 21.20 -19.80 11.82
N LYS A 274 22.02 -20.44 12.66
CA LYS A 274 23.11 -21.32 12.24
C LYS A 274 22.63 -22.51 11.40
N GLU A 275 21.51 -23.12 11.79
CA GLU A 275 20.89 -24.24 11.07
C GLU A 275 20.03 -23.80 9.87
N GLY A 276 19.96 -22.49 9.59
CA GLY A 276 19.21 -21.94 8.45
C GLY A 276 17.69 -22.02 8.58
N ILE A 277 17.19 -22.32 9.79
CA ILE A 277 15.75 -22.40 10.12
C ILE A 277 15.15 -21.00 10.25
N MET A 278 15.92 -20.04 10.78
CA MET A 278 15.59 -18.62 10.84
C MET A 278 16.57 -17.85 9.96
N LYS A 279 16.08 -17.31 8.84
CA LYS A 279 16.91 -16.50 7.94
C LYS A 279 16.87 -15.04 8.37
N ILE A 280 18.03 -14.49 8.73
CA ILE A 280 18.16 -13.08 9.14
C ILE A 280 19.03 -12.34 8.12
N PRO A 281 18.64 -11.12 7.71
CA PRO A 281 19.46 -10.35 6.79
C PRO A 281 20.86 -10.10 7.36
N SER A 282 21.89 -10.23 6.51
CA SER A 282 23.29 -10.03 6.88
C SER A 282 23.48 -8.70 7.60
N THR A 283 23.85 -8.77 8.88
CA THR A 283 23.99 -7.60 9.75
C THR A 283 25.45 -7.49 10.20
N THR A 284 26.09 -6.35 9.92
CA THR A 284 27.47 -6.12 10.36
C THR A 284 27.52 -5.70 11.82
N SER A 285 28.27 -6.46 12.63
CA SER A 285 28.51 -6.13 14.03
C SER A 285 29.39 -4.87 14.13
N THR A 286 28.82 -3.79 14.67
CA THR A 286 29.47 -2.47 14.78
C THR A 286 29.52 -1.94 16.21
N GLY A 287 28.89 -2.63 17.17
CA GLY A 287 28.88 -2.27 18.58
C GLY A 287 30.07 -2.76 19.41
N THR A 288 30.22 -2.19 20.61
CA THR A 288 31.29 -2.47 21.57
C THR A 288 31.00 -3.65 22.50
N GLY A 289 29.84 -4.31 22.37
CA GLY A 289 29.38 -5.37 23.26
C GLY A 289 28.79 -4.82 24.55
N THR A 290 27.49 -4.97 24.74
CA THR A 290 26.82 -4.80 26.04
C THR A 290 26.21 -6.14 26.40
N ASN A 291 26.32 -6.62 27.64
CA ASN A 291 25.79 -7.94 28.03
C ASN A 291 24.28 -7.96 28.34
N GLN A 292 23.57 -6.84 28.16
CA GLN A 292 22.16 -6.72 28.55
C GLN A 292 21.26 -6.55 27.33
N ILE A 293 20.22 -7.37 27.25
CA ILE A 293 19.15 -7.25 26.26
C ILE A 293 18.22 -6.11 26.68
N PRO A 294 17.99 -5.10 25.84
CA PRO A 294 16.99 -4.07 26.12
C PRO A 294 15.58 -4.65 26.31
N SER A 295 14.85 -4.13 27.30
CA SER A 295 13.48 -4.57 27.61
C SER A 295 12.49 -4.44 26.45
N TRP A 296 12.69 -3.47 25.54
CA TRP A 296 11.85 -3.32 24.37
C TRP A 296 11.93 -4.51 23.41
N ILE A 297 13.07 -5.23 23.35
CA ILE A 297 13.21 -6.43 22.52
C ILE A 297 12.38 -7.57 23.10
N LYS A 298 12.35 -7.69 24.44
CA LYS A 298 11.53 -8.68 25.15
C LYS A 298 10.03 -8.41 24.99
N ASN A 299 9.64 -7.14 25.03
CA ASN A 299 8.26 -6.74 24.75
C ASN A 299 7.85 -7.06 23.30
N ASN A 300 8.74 -6.79 22.33
CA ASN A 300 8.50 -7.15 20.93
C ASN A 300 8.36 -8.66 20.73
N ALA A 301 9.08 -9.49 21.50
CA ALA A 301 8.94 -10.94 21.44
C ALA A 301 7.53 -11.41 21.87
N GLY A 302 6.96 -10.80 22.92
CA GLY A 302 5.58 -11.05 23.33
C GLY A 302 4.57 -10.62 22.25
N TRP A 303 4.70 -9.40 21.73
CA TRP A 303 3.85 -8.91 20.64
C TRP A 303 3.97 -9.73 19.36
N TRP A 304 5.14 -10.29 19.09
CA TRP A 304 5.36 -11.16 17.95
C TRP A 304 4.71 -12.53 18.14
N ALA A 305 4.78 -13.09 19.36
CA ALA A 305 4.11 -14.33 19.73
C ALA A 305 2.58 -14.20 19.62
N ASP A 306 2.03 -13.05 20.02
CA ASP A 306 0.60 -12.73 19.92
C ASP A 306 0.16 -12.32 18.50
N GLY A 307 1.10 -12.21 17.55
CA GLY A 307 0.82 -11.81 16.16
C GLY A 307 0.46 -10.33 15.97
N GLN A 308 0.75 -9.48 16.96
CA GLN A 308 0.53 -8.03 16.92
C GLN A 308 1.59 -7.29 16.09
N ILE A 309 2.79 -7.88 15.96
CA ILE A 309 3.82 -7.42 15.03
C ILE A 309 4.22 -8.54 14.06
N ASP A 310 4.66 -8.16 12.88
CA ASP A 310 5.10 -9.11 11.85
C ASP A 310 6.52 -9.63 12.07
N ASP A 311 6.90 -10.63 11.29
CA ASP A 311 8.20 -11.29 11.38
C ASP A 311 9.34 -10.32 11.03
N GLU A 312 9.10 -9.37 10.11
CA GLU A 312 10.06 -8.33 9.75
C GLU A 312 10.36 -7.41 10.95
N THR A 313 9.32 -6.96 11.65
CA THR A 313 9.45 -6.10 12.84
C THR A 313 10.18 -6.80 13.98
N PHE A 314 9.91 -8.10 14.20
CA PHE A 314 10.64 -8.88 15.20
C PHE A 314 12.11 -9.09 14.79
N VAL A 315 12.38 -9.38 13.53
CA VAL A 315 13.74 -9.57 12.99
C VAL A 315 14.58 -8.30 13.14
N GLN A 316 14.01 -7.09 13.01
CA GLN A 316 14.74 -5.85 13.30
C GLN A 316 15.30 -5.82 14.73
N GLY A 317 14.58 -6.38 15.70
CA GLY A 317 15.07 -6.57 17.07
C GLY A 317 16.25 -7.53 17.15
N ILE A 318 16.22 -8.63 16.39
CA ILE A 318 17.35 -9.57 16.33
C ILE A 318 18.57 -8.96 15.62
N GLN A 319 18.35 -8.19 14.55
CA GLN A 319 19.42 -7.44 13.88
C GLN A 319 20.08 -6.44 14.84
N TYR A 320 19.29 -5.80 15.72
CA TYR A 320 19.86 -4.96 16.77
C TYR A 320 20.78 -5.76 17.70
N LEU A 321 20.39 -6.96 18.12
CA LEU A 321 21.22 -7.83 18.96
C LEU A 321 22.54 -8.23 18.27
N ILE A 322 22.49 -8.57 16.98
CA ILE A 322 23.67 -8.91 16.16
C ILE A 322 24.59 -7.69 15.99
N LYS A 323 24.01 -6.52 15.68
CA LYS A 323 24.74 -5.27 15.49
C LYS A 323 25.52 -4.88 16.74
N ASN A 324 24.92 -5.09 17.92
CA ASN A 324 25.50 -4.74 19.22
C ASN A 324 26.34 -5.85 19.86
N LYS A 325 26.59 -6.97 19.17
CA LYS A 325 27.35 -8.13 19.68
C LYS A 325 26.76 -8.77 20.94
N ILE A 326 25.44 -8.69 21.12
CA ILE A 326 24.71 -9.45 22.14
C ILE A 326 24.42 -10.86 21.60
N LEU A 327 24.13 -10.95 20.30
CA LEU A 327 23.88 -12.19 19.58
C LEU A 327 25.01 -12.41 18.56
N HIS A 328 25.59 -13.62 18.56
CA HIS A 328 26.70 -13.97 17.69
C HIS A 328 26.27 -15.03 16.66
N VAL A 329 26.43 -14.73 15.38
CA VAL A 329 25.99 -15.57 14.25
C VAL A 329 27.09 -15.78 13.24
#